data_AF-A0A6M3IWA2-F1
#
_entry.id   AF-A0A6M3IWA2-F1
#
_cell.length_a   1.000
_cell.length_b   1.000
_cell.length_c   1.000
_cell.angle_alpha   90.00
_cell.angle_beta   90.00
_cell.angle_gamma   90.00
#
_symmetry.space_group_name_H-M   'P 1'
#
loop_
_entity.id
_entity.type
_entity.pdbx_description
1 polymer ?
#
loop_
_entity_poly.entity_id
_entity_poly.type
_entity_poly.pdbx_seq_one_letter_code
_entity_poly.pdbx_strand_id
1 'polypeptide(L)'
;MEIENTMQIKPKLIFAPPESKFDEGLVQELTKYFYELASLLNGGIKFNDNLACAIVEVADTGVANTAFTVAHALKRIPIGFIMINTDKATSLYASGTAWTSTAIYLKSSVASCSIKVVVI
;
A
#
# COMPACT_ATOMS: atom_id res chain seq x y z
N MET A 1 -19.58 -27.17 -15.17
CA MET A 1 -18.58 -26.57 -14.26
C MET A 1 -17.44 -26.12 -15.14
N GLU A 2 -17.49 -24.87 -15.60
CA GLU A 2 -16.39 -24.28 -16.37
C GLU A 2 -15.22 -24.03 -15.43
N ILE A 3 -14.04 -24.53 -15.80
CA ILE A 3 -12.81 -24.27 -15.07
C ILE A 3 -12.38 -22.87 -15.51
N GLU A 4 -12.50 -21.87 -14.63
CA GLU A 4 -11.95 -20.54 -14.88
C GLU A 4 -10.45 -20.68 -15.13
N ASN A 5 -10.05 -20.35 -16.34
CA ASN A 5 -8.66 -20.30 -16.77
C ASN A 5 -8.03 -19.06 -16.10
N THR A 6 -7.56 -19.19 -14.86
CA THR A 6 -6.96 -18.06 -14.13
C THR A 6 -5.68 -17.62 -14.86
N MET A 7 -5.63 -16.35 -15.26
CA MET A 7 -4.46 -15.78 -15.93
C MET A 7 -3.27 -15.80 -14.96
N GLN A 8 -2.29 -16.66 -15.23
CA GLN A 8 -1.05 -16.77 -14.44
C GLN A 8 0.14 -16.18 -15.21
N ILE A 9 1.01 -15.46 -14.52
CA ILE A 9 2.32 -15.09 -15.03
C ILE A 9 3.09 -16.39 -15.26
N LYS A 10 3.44 -16.66 -16.53
CA LYS A 10 4.29 -17.79 -16.92
C LYS A 10 5.74 -17.31 -16.92
N PRO A 11 6.52 -17.56 -15.85
CA PRO A 11 7.90 -17.12 -15.83
C PRO A 11 8.68 -17.76 -16.98
N LYS A 12 9.32 -16.93 -17.80
CA LYS A 12 10.24 -17.37 -18.86
C LYS A 12 11.40 -16.37 -18.94
N LEU A 13 12.61 -16.86 -18.73
CA LEU A 13 13.83 -16.15 -19.05
C LEU A 13 14.53 -16.87 -20.19
N ILE A 14 15.02 -16.11 -21.17
CA ILE A 14 15.74 -16.64 -22.32
C ILE A 14 17.16 -16.11 -22.21
N PHE A 15 18.11 -17.02 -22.05
CA PHE A 15 19.53 -16.71 -22.03
C PHE A 15 20.21 -17.35 -23.24
N ALA A 16 21.32 -16.76 -23.69
CA ALA A 16 22.23 -17.45 -24.59
C ALA A 16 22.86 -18.66 -23.85
N PRO A 17 23.33 -19.70 -24.57
CA PRO A 17 24.04 -20.80 -23.94
C PRO A 17 25.22 -20.27 -23.11
N PRO A 18 25.31 -20.61 -21.82
CA PRO A 18 26.40 -20.13 -20.99
C PRO A 18 27.74 -20.69 -21.50
N GLU A 19 28.75 -19.82 -21.59
CA GLU A 19 30.08 -20.19 -22.13
C GLU A 19 31.05 -20.62 -21.03
N SER A 20 30.68 -20.41 -19.77
CA SER A 20 31.48 -20.77 -18.60
C SER A 20 30.62 -21.30 -17.45
N LYS A 21 31.26 -22.00 -16.51
CA LYS A 21 30.59 -22.46 -15.27
C LYS A 21 30.06 -21.33 -14.39
N PHE A 22 30.67 -20.15 -14.49
CA PHE A 22 30.17 -18.97 -13.80
C PHE A 22 28.86 -18.49 -14.44
N ASP A 23 28.81 -18.43 -15.77
CA ASP A 23 27.62 -18.04 -16.51
C ASP A 23 26.47 -19.03 -16.29
N GLU A 24 26.78 -20.33 -16.24
CA GLU A 24 25.82 -21.37 -15.88
C GLU A 24 25.20 -21.11 -14.49
N GLY A 25 26.03 -20.81 -13.49
CA GLY A 25 25.56 -20.49 -12.14
C GLY A 25 24.72 -19.22 -12.08
N LEU A 26 25.12 -18.16 -12.80
CA LEU A 26 24.37 -16.91 -12.85
C LEU A 26 23.00 -17.09 -13.52
N VAL A 27 22.95 -17.82 -14.63
CA VAL A 27 21.70 -18.13 -15.34
C VAL A 27 20.74 -18.90 -14.44
N GLN A 28 21.25 -19.87 -13.65
CA GLN A 28 20.43 -20.65 -12.73
C GLN A 28 19.84 -19.80 -11.60
N GLU A 29 20.66 -18.96 -10.95
CA GLU A 29 20.19 -18.10 -9.85
C GLU A 29 19.19 -17.04 -10.31
N LEU A 30 19.42 -16.41 -11.47
CA LEU A 30 18.48 -15.44 -12.03
C LEU A 30 17.17 -16.11 -12.45
N THR A 31 17.26 -17.33 -13.00
CA THR A 31 16.07 -18.12 -13.32
C THR A 31 15.27 -18.41 -12.06
N LYS A 32 15.92 -18.89 -11.01
CA LYS A 32 15.26 -19.18 -9.74
C LYS A 32 14.57 -17.95 -9.14
N TYR A 33 15.25 -16.81 -9.05
CA TYR A 33 14.69 -15.57 -8.51
C TYR A 33 13.45 -15.10 -9.28
N PHE A 34 13.49 -15.19 -10.61
CA PHE A 34 12.37 -14.76 -11.45
C PHE A 34 11.14 -15.65 -11.31
N TYR A 35 11.33 -16.96 -11.16
CA TYR A 35 10.24 -17.89 -10.93
C TYR A 35 9.63 -17.72 -9.53
N GLU A 36 10.46 -17.45 -8.51
CA GLU A 36 10.00 -17.14 -7.15
C GLU A 36 9.18 -15.84 -7.12
N LEU A 37 9.63 -14.78 -7.81
CA LEU A 37 8.88 -13.53 -7.94
C LEU A 37 7.56 -13.71 -8.69
N ALA A 38 7.56 -14.45 -9.80
CA ALA A 38 6.34 -14.74 -10.54
C ALA A 38 5.33 -15.53 -9.69
N SER A 39 5.80 -16.48 -8.87
CA SER A 39 4.97 -17.22 -7.92
C SER A 39 4.38 -16.31 -6.84
N LEU A 40 5.19 -15.43 -6.25
CA LEU A 40 4.74 -14.46 -5.24
C LEU A 40 3.64 -13.55 -5.80
N LEU A 41 3.81 -13.03 -7.02
CA LEU A 41 2.83 -12.16 -7.67
C LEU A 41 1.56 -12.90 -8.10
N ASN A 42 1.68 -14.15 -8.56
CA ASN A 42 0.53 -14.98 -8.87
C ASN A 42 -0.29 -15.36 -7.62
N GLY A 43 0.28 -15.26 -6.42
CA GLY A 43 -0.41 -15.41 -5.13
C GLY A 43 -1.30 -14.22 -4.73
N GLY A 44 -1.23 -13.10 -5.47
CA GLY A 44 -2.01 -11.88 -5.28
C GLY A 44 -1.44 -10.91 -4.23
N ILE A 45 -1.74 -9.60 -4.36
CA ILE A 45 -1.39 -8.57 -3.39
C ILE A 45 -2.61 -8.25 -2.50
N LYS A 46 -2.44 -8.37 -1.20
CA LYS A 46 -3.40 -8.16 -0.12
C LYS A 46 -3.00 -6.90 0.63
N PHE A 47 -3.93 -6.32 1.40
CA PHE A 47 -3.55 -5.31 2.40
C PHE A 47 -2.42 -5.82 3.34
N ASN A 48 -2.25 -7.14 3.48
CA ASN A 48 -1.17 -7.83 4.20
C ASN A 48 0.21 -7.79 3.54
N ASP A 49 0.33 -7.44 2.26
CA ASP A 49 1.61 -7.41 1.57
C ASP A 49 2.41 -6.13 1.84
N ASN A 50 2.02 -5.41 2.89
CA ASN A 50 2.68 -4.21 3.40
C ASN A 50 3.17 -3.28 2.29
N LEU A 51 2.22 -2.98 1.41
CA LEU A 51 2.21 -1.75 0.67
C LEU A 51 2.38 -0.62 1.71
N ALA A 52 3.59 -0.07 1.84
CA ALA A 52 3.98 0.79 2.98
C ALA A 52 2.86 1.70 3.52
N CYS A 53 2.41 1.49 4.76
CA CYS A 53 1.33 2.25 5.39
C CYS A 53 1.84 3.00 6.64
N ALA A 54 1.20 4.12 7.00
CA ALA A 54 1.62 4.97 8.12
C ALA A 54 0.44 5.15 9.09
N ILE A 55 0.64 4.84 10.36
CA ILE A 55 -0.38 5.06 11.40
C ILE A 55 -0.14 6.42 12.04
N VAL A 56 -1.19 7.23 12.15
CA VAL A 56 -1.10 8.60 12.64
C VAL A 56 -2.23 8.86 13.63
N GLU A 57 -1.90 9.49 14.76
CA GLU A 57 -2.87 10.04 15.72
C GLU A 57 -2.93 11.55 15.54
N VAL A 58 -4.15 12.08 15.46
CA VAL A 58 -4.39 13.48 15.15
C VAL A 58 -5.64 13.96 15.89
N ALA A 59 -5.53 15.15 16.47
CA ALA A 59 -6.70 15.88 16.94
C ALA A 59 -7.30 16.67 15.77
N ASP A 60 -8.62 16.63 15.65
CA ASP A 60 -9.33 17.59 14.80
C ASP A 60 -9.05 19.02 15.26
N THR A 61 -9.20 19.97 14.35
CA THR A 61 -9.03 21.43 14.51
C THR A 61 -9.84 22.10 15.63
N GLY A 62 -10.68 21.34 16.35
CA GLY A 62 -11.60 21.87 17.35
C GLY A 62 -12.91 22.42 16.78
N VAL A 63 -13.07 22.37 15.46
CA VAL A 63 -14.29 22.80 14.76
C VAL A 63 -14.75 21.69 13.81
N ALA A 64 -15.99 21.25 13.98
CA ALA A 64 -16.57 20.23 13.12
C ALA A 64 -16.48 20.63 11.64
N ASN A 65 -16.25 19.65 10.78
CA ASN A 65 -16.16 19.77 9.33
C ASN A 65 -15.05 20.71 8.82
N THR A 66 -14.07 21.03 9.67
CA THR A 66 -12.90 21.83 9.30
C THR A 66 -11.73 20.93 8.94
N ALA A 67 -10.98 21.32 7.90
CA ALA A 67 -9.89 20.51 7.39
C ALA A 67 -8.69 20.54 8.35
N PHE A 68 -8.11 19.38 8.64
CA PHE A 68 -6.84 19.24 9.33
C PHE A 68 -5.86 18.39 8.53
N THR A 69 -4.57 18.60 8.80
CA THR A 69 -3.47 17.90 8.15
C THR A 69 -3.04 16.71 8.98
N VAL A 70 -2.87 15.57 8.32
CA VAL A 70 -2.31 14.35 8.90
C VAL A 70 -1.01 14.05 8.17
N ALA A 71 0.11 14.30 8.83
CA ALA A 71 1.44 14.04 8.26
C ALA A 71 1.75 12.54 8.27
N HIS A 72 2.38 12.03 7.21
CA HIS A 72 2.81 10.63 7.09
C HIS A 72 4.21 10.50 6.46
N ALA A 73 4.84 9.35 6.65
CA ALA A 73 6.22 9.09 6.22
C ALA A 73 6.34 8.18 4.97
N LEU A 74 5.24 7.99 4.23
CA LEU A 74 5.18 7.02 3.12
C LEU A 74 6.03 7.37 1.90
N LYS A 75 6.50 8.62 1.77
CA LYS A 75 7.26 9.12 0.61
C LYS A 75 6.56 8.87 -0.73
N ARG A 76 5.26 8.63 -0.70
CA ARG A 76 4.35 8.44 -1.82
C ARG A 76 2.97 8.92 -1.41
N ILE A 77 2.15 9.30 -2.38
CA ILE A 77 0.79 9.78 -2.12
C ILE A 77 -0.06 8.55 -1.72
N PRO A 78 -0.75 8.58 -0.56
CA PRO A 78 -1.60 7.47 -0.12
C PRO A 78 -2.85 7.33 -0.99
N ILE A 79 -3.41 6.13 -1.04
CA ILE A 79 -4.66 5.79 -1.75
C ILE A 79 -5.87 5.83 -0.83
N GLY A 80 -5.67 5.72 0.48
CA GLY A 80 -6.77 5.73 1.42
C GLY A 80 -6.33 5.92 2.86
N PHE A 81 -7.34 5.90 3.73
CA PHE A 81 -7.12 5.75 5.15
C PHE A 81 -8.19 4.84 5.75
N ILE A 82 -7.85 4.22 6.88
CA ILE A 82 -8.76 3.45 7.70
C ILE A 82 -8.79 4.10 9.07
N MET A 83 -9.96 4.54 9.53
CA MET A 83 -10.14 5.02 10.89
C MET A 83 -10.10 3.82 11.85
N ILE A 84 -9.21 3.89 12.84
CA ILE A 84 -8.95 2.80 13.79
C ILE A 84 -9.55 3.10 15.16
N ASN A 85 -9.48 4.37 15.59
CA ASN A 85 -10.00 4.77 16.90
C ASN A 85 -10.48 6.23 16.89
N THR A 86 -11.42 6.51 17.79
CA THR A 86 -11.97 7.85 18.01
C THR A 86 -12.45 7.99 19.46
N ASP A 87 -12.25 9.16 20.08
CA ASP A 87 -12.77 9.47 21.42
C ASP A 87 -14.26 9.85 21.43
N LYS A 88 -14.82 10.16 20.24
CA LYS A 88 -16.22 10.54 20.03
C LYS A 88 -16.77 9.85 18.80
N ALA A 89 -18.08 9.60 18.77
CA ALA A 89 -18.74 9.09 17.57
C ALA A 89 -18.64 10.12 16.44
N THR A 90 -17.80 9.86 15.44
CA THR A 90 -17.54 10.78 14.33
C THR A 90 -17.47 10.04 12.99
N SER A 91 -17.77 10.75 11.92
CA SER A 91 -17.44 10.35 10.56
C SER A 91 -16.19 11.10 10.12
N LEU A 92 -15.14 10.34 9.77
CA LEU A 92 -13.90 10.88 9.22
C LEU A 92 -13.90 10.75 7.70
N TYR A 93 -13.62 11.85 6.99
CA TYR A 93 -13.69 11.90 5.53
C TYR A 93 -12.65 12.86 4.94
N ALA A 94 -12.35 12.72 3.65
CA ALA A 94 -11.38 13.57 2.98
C ALA A 94 -11.86 15.03 2.87
N SER A 95 -10.95 15.98 3.05
CA SER A 95 -11.30 17.41 3.14
C SER A 95 -11.64 18.09 1.81
N GLY A 96 -11.29 17.47 0.68
CA GLY A 96 -11.30 18.05 -0.66
C GLY A 96 -9.93 18.60 -1.09
N THR A 97 -9.01 18.84 -0.16
CA THR A 97 -7.62 19.20 -0.46
C THR A 97 -6.84 17.97 -0.92
N ALA A 98 -6.10 18.10 -2.02
CA ALA A 98 -5.30 17.03 -2.60
C ALA A 98 -4.19 16.57 -1.61
N TRP A 99 -4.05 15.26 -1.42
CA TRP A 99 -3.01 14.66 -0.60
C TRP A 99 -1.63 14.75 -1.29
N THR A 100 -0.57 14.68 -0.50
CA THR A 100 0.82 14.76 -0.96
C THR A 100 1.60 13.51 -0.53
N SER A 101 2.88 13.44 -0.90
CA SER A 101 3.75 12.34 -0.47
C SER A 101 4.12 12.38 1.03
N THR A 102 3.69 13.42 1.74
CA THR A 102 4.01 13.68 3.14
C THR A 102 2.79 13.99 4.00
N ALA A 103 1.62 14.23 3.42
CA ALA A 103 0.41 14.54 4.17
C ALA A 103 -0.90 14.15 3.46
N ILE A 104 -1.90 13.79 4.26
CA ILE A 104 -3.31 13.72 3.85
C ILE A 104 -4.11 14.80 4.58
N TYR A 105 -5.25 15.19 4.02
CA TYR A 105 -6.09 16.26 4.56
C TYR A 105 -7.50 15.75 4.80
N LEU A 106 -7.91 15.71 6.06
CA LEU A 106 -9.15 15.08 6.50
C LEU A 106 -10.06 16.08 7.23
N LYS A 107 -11.32 15.70 7.41
CA LYS A 107 -12.36 16.41 8.18
C LYS A 107 -13.05 15.41 9.09
N SER A 108 -13.45 15.88 10.26
CA SER A 108 -14.26 15.14 11.24
C SER A 108 -15.65 15.76 11.32
N SER A 109 -16.72 14.96 11.39
CA SER A 109 -18.07 15.48 11.58
C SER A 109 -18.32 16.03 12.99
N VAL A 110 -17.42 15.74 13.94
CA VAL A 110 -17.50 16.17 15.34
C VAL A 110 -16.24 16.95 15.73
N ALA A 111 -16.45 18.07 16.41
CA ALA A 111 -15.42 18.96 16.90
C ALA A 111 -14.55 18.34 18.02
N SER A 112 -13.28 18.72 18.04
CA SER A 112 -12.30 18.35 19.09
C SER A 112 -12.23 16.84 19.30
N CYS A 113 -12.29 16.09 18.21
CA CYS A 113 -12.20 14.64 18.21
C CYS A 113 -10.74 14.21 18.14
N SER A 114 -10.31 13.29 19.00
CA SER A 114 -9.02 12.62 18.89
C SER A 114 -9.19 11.35 18.06
N ILE A 115 -8.46 11.24 16.94
CA ILE A 115 -8.67 10.22 15.92
C ILE A 115 -7.35 9.51 15.60
N LYS A 116 -7.39 8.18 15.48
CA LYS A 116 -6.29 7.35 14.98
C LYS A 116 -6.62 6.79 13.61
N VAL A 117 -5.70 6.92 12.66
CA VAL A 117 -5.87 6.43 11.28
C VAL A 117 -4.67 5.61 10.80
N VAL A 118 -4.93 4.57 10.00
CA VAL A 118 -3.94 4.01 9.08
C VAL A 118 -4.05 4.77 7.78
N VAL A 119 -2.93 5.27 7.26
CA VAL A 119 -2.78 5.85 5.93
C VAL A 119 -2.15 4.79 5.03
N ILE A 120 -2.76 4.49 3.89
CA ILE A 120 -2.39 3.36 3.01
C ILE A 120 -2.05 3.89 1.62
#